data_AF-A0A969N2B7-F1
#
_entry.id   AF-A0A969N2B7-F1
#
_cell.length_a   1.000
_cell.length_b   1.000
_cell.length_c   1.000
_cell.angle_alpha   90.00
_cell.angle_beta   90.00
_cell.angle_gamma   90.00
#
_symmetry.space_group_name_H-M   'P 1'
#
loop_
_entity.id
_entity.type
_entity.pdbx_description
1 polymer ?
#
loop_
_entity_poly.entity_id
_entity_poly.type
_entity_poly.pdbx_seq_one_letter_code
_entity_poly.pdbx_strand_id
1 'polypeptide(L)'
;MSEDARQYAPATQRNQVPILEVLLQVLPPTGTVLEVSSGTGEHAIFLAPRLAPRKWLPSDPNPSARASIAAWQSYHPVENLYPPIALDARVARWSIEQPELPQSIDFEQDPIQAIVNINMIHIAPWSACLGLLAGAKRILPTGGVLYLYGPYKQGGEHTAPSNAAFDHSLQMQNPEWGVRNLEDVVAAAQAEGLSFLRTVTMPANNLSVIFQA
;
A
#
# COMPACT_ATOMS: atom_id res chain seq x y z
N MET A 1 11.69 3.70 -31.10
CA MET A 1 12.09 4.03 -29.73
C MET A 1 10.82 3.87 -28.90
N SER A 2 10.73 2.86 -28.02
CA SER A 2 9.56 2.77 -27.14
C SER A 2 9.59 3.96 -26.19
N GLU A 3 8.45 4.62 -26.03
CA GLU A 3 8.27 5.71 -25.08
C GLU A 3 8.58 5.21 -23.66
N ASP A 4 9.27 6.03 -22.87
CA ASP A 4 9.60 5.70 -21.48
C ASP A 4 8.31 5.70 -20.64
N ALA A 5 7.90 4.52 -20.18
CA ALA A 5 6.62 4.36 -19.48
C ALA A 5 6.66 4.83 -18.01
N ARG A 6 7.81 5.29 -17.49
CA ARG A 6 7.94 5.75 -16.10
C ARG A 6 7.05 6.97 -15.84
N GLN A 7 6.22 6.82 -14.82
CA GLN A 7 5.36 7.86 -14.28
C GLN A 7 5.93 8.41 -12.96
N TYR A 8 5.47 9.60 -12.59
CA TYR A 8 5.94 10.33 -11.42
C TYR A 8 4.76 10.93 -10.64
N ALA A 9 4.84 10.89 -9.32
CA ALA A 9 3.85 11.42 -8.40
C ALA A 9 4.53 12.36 -7.39
N PRO A 10 4.19 13.67 -7.39
CA PRO A 10 4.78 14.64 -6.46
C PRO A 10 4.60 14.28 -4.97
N ALA A 11 3.57 13.50 -4.64
CA ALA A 11 3.35 13.03 -3.28
C ALA A 11 4.48 12.10 -2.79
N THR A 12 5.01 11.23 -3.67
CA THR A 12 6.03 10.24 -3.34
C THR A 12 7.31 10.89 -2.81
N GLN A 13 7.79 11.93 -3.48
CA GLN A 13 8.99 12.66 -3.04
C GLN A 13 8.86 13.24 -1.63
N ARG A 14 7.64 13.64 -1.23
CA ARG A 14 7.37 14.24 0.07
C ARG A 14 7.23 13.22 1.20
N ASN A 15 6.80 11.99 0.89
CA ASN A 15 6.43 11.00 1.91
C ASN A 15 7.31 9.75 1.96
N GLN A 16 8.13 9.45 0.93
CA GLN A 16 8.92 8.22 0.88
C GLN A 16 9.92 8.06 2.04
N VAL A 17 10.58 9.15 2.48
CA VAL A 17 11.53 9.11 3.62
C VAL A 17 10.80 8.92 4.95
N PRO A 18 9.78 9.73 5.30
CA PRO A 18 8.98 9.49 6.51
C PRO A 18 8.36 8.09 6.56
N ILE A 19 7.86 7.58 5.44
CA ILE A 19 7.28 6.23 5.35
C ILE A 19 8.37 5.18 5.64
N LEU A 20 9.55 5.30 5.03
CA LEU A 20 10.67 4.40 5.29
C LEU A 20 11.05 4.33 6.77
N GLU A 21 11.10 5.48 7.46
CA GLU A 21 11.44 5.54 8.89
C GLU A 21 10.46 4.74 9.75
N VAL A 22 9.17 4.75 9.41
CA VAL A 22 8.17 3.93 10.12
C VAL A 22 8.29 2.46 9.72
N LEU A 23 8.44 2.16 8.44
CA LEU A 23 8.57 0.79 7.94
C LEU A 23 9.78 0.06 8.53
N LEU A 24 10.92 0.73 8.73
CA LEU A 24 12.09 0.16 9.41
C LEU A 24 11.81 -0.31 10.84
N GLN A 25 10.83 0.29 11.52
CA GLN A 25 10.49 -0.04 12.90
C GLN A 25 9.43 -1.14 13.01
N VAL A 26 8.56 -1.27 12.01
CA VAL A 26 7.37 -2.13 12.11
C VAL A 26 7.43 -3.37 11.24
N LEU A 27 8.21 -3.37 10.14
CA LEU A 27 8.25 -4.52 9.25
C LEU A 27 9.04 -5.68 9.87
N PRO A 28 8.53 -6.93 9.79
CA PRO A 28 9.28 -8.14 10.15
C PRO A 28 10.65 -8.18 9.45
N PRO A 29 11.70 -8.74 10.06
CA PRO A 29 13.07 -8.60 9.56
C PRO A 29 13.33 -9.25 8.18
N THR A 30 12.52 -10.24 7.81
CA THR A 30 12.63 -11.01 6.56
C THR A 30 11.25 -11.28 5.94
N GLY A 31 11.23 -11.90 4.77
CA GLY A 31 10.02 -12.22 4.01
C GLY A 31 9.66 -11.15 2.98
N THR A 32 8.47 -11.29 2.41
CA THR A 32 7.95 -10.42 1.36
C THR A 32 6.99 -9.37 1.92
N VAL A 33 7.17 -8.13 1.45
CA VAL A 33 6.22 -7.04 1.61
C VAL A 33 5.41 -6.90 0.32
N LEU A 34 4.10 -7.14 0.39
CA LEU A 34 3.18 -6.89 -0.71
C LEU A 34 2.71 -5.43 -0.66
N GLU A 35 3.06 -4.64 -1.66
CA GLU A 35 2.55 -3.29 -1.84
C GLU A 35 1.29 -3.34 -2.71
N VAL A 36 0.15 -2.99 -2.14
CA VAL A 36 -1.13 -2.89 -2.84
C VAL A 36 -1.33 -1.47 -3.31
N SER A 37 -1.67 -1.31 -4.60
CA SER A 37 -1.83 -0.04 -5.33
C SER A 37 -0.55 0.78 -5.42
N SER A 38 0.52 0.18 -5.96
CA SER A 38 1.84 0.78 -6.11
C SER A 38 1.87 2.02 -7.04
N GLY A 39 0.85 2.21 -7.88
CA GLY A 39 0.74 3.39 -8.74
C GLY A 39 1.95 3.57 -9.66
N THR A 40 2.65 4.70 -9.52
CA THR A 40 3.80 5.02 -10.37
C THR A 40 4.98 4.06 -10.19
N GLY A 41 5.10 3.40 -9.01
CA GLY A 41 6.22 2.54 -8.66
C GLY A 41 7.40 3.23 -7.99
N GLU A 42 7.34 4.54 -7.80
CA GLU A 42 8.43 5.30 -7.16
C GLU A 42 8.68 4.84 -5.71
N HIS A 43 7.63 4.52 -4.95
CA HIS A 43 7.78 3.94 -3.60
C HIS A 43 8.50 2.60 -3.65
N ALA A 44 8.12 1.70 -4.54
CA ALA A 44 8.75 0.39 -4.68
C ALA A 44 10.27 0.50 -4.94
N ILE A 45 10.69 1.35 -5.88
CA ILE A 45 12.11 1.56 -6.21
C ILE A 45 12.87 2.22 -5.07
N PHE A 46 12.24 3.14 -4.35
CA PHE A 46 12.87 3.79 -3.22
C PHE A 46 13.00 2.86 -2.01
N LEU A 47 11.94 2.15 -1.66
CA LEU A 47 11.82 1.39 -0.42
C LEU A 47 12.53 0.03 -0.51
N ALA A 48 12.37 -0.71 -1.61
CA ALA A 48 12.91 -2.07 -1.75
C ALA A 48 14.40 -2.16 -1.37
N PRO A 49 15.35 -1.42 -2.00
CA PRO A 49 16.77 -1.57 -1.68
C PRO A 49 17.13 -1.14 -0.24
N ARG A 50 16.30 -0.31 0.40
CA ARG A 50 16.53 0.20 1.77
C ARG A 50 15.93 -0.68 2.86
N LEU A 51 15.08 -1.63 2.46
CA LEU A 51 14.41 -2.57 3.37
C LEU A 51 14.92 -4.01 3.21
N ALA A 52 15.95 -4.22 2.37
CA ALA A 52 16.67 -5.48 2.26
C ALA A 52 17.10 -5.99 3.66
N PRO A 53 17.06 -7.32 3.90
CA PRO A 53 16.91 -8.39 2.93
C PRO A 53 15.46 -8.72 2.53
N ARG A 54 14.45 -8.01 3.05
CA ARG A 54 13.04 -8.24 2.70
C ARG A 54 12.82 -8.14 1.19
N LYS A 55 11.95 -8.96 0.63
CA LYS A 55 11.52 -8.82 -0.76
C LYS A 55 10.37 -7.82 -0.86
N TRP A 56 10.27 -7.10 -1.98
CA TRP A 56 9.19 -6.16 -2.23
C TRP A 56 8.40 -6.60 -3.46
N LEU A 57 7.09 -6.78 -3.32
CA LEU A 57 6.19 -7.17 -4.39
C LEU A 57 5.22 -6.03 -4.68
N PRO A 58 5.45 -5.23 -5.73
CA PRO A 58 4.52 -4.18 -6.13
C PRO A 58 3.30 -4.76 -6.87
N SER A 59 2.15 -4.14 -6.69
CA SER A 59 0.92 -4.58 -7.35
C SER A 59 -0.03 -3.42 -7.63
N ASP A 60 -0.72 -3.49 -8.77
CA ASP A 60 -1.69 -2.47 -9.16
C ASP A 60 -2.70 -3.05 -10.16
N PRO A 61 -4.00 -2.70 -10.11
CA PRO A 61 -4.96 -3.17 -11.10
C PRO A 61 -4.73 -2.55 -12.48
N ASN A 62 -4.14 -1.34 -12.56
CA ASN A 62 -3.96 -0.62 -13.80
C ASN A 62 -2.72 -1.13 -14.58
N PRO A 63 -2.88 -1.62 -15.82
CA PRO A 63 -1.76 -2.09 -16.64
C PRO A 63 -0.73 -0.99 -16.94
N SER A 64 -1.14 0.27 -17.07
CA SER A 64 -0.20 1.39 -17.27
C SER A 64 0.65 1.68 -16.04
N ALA A 65 0.08 1.54 -14.84
CA ALA A 65 0.83 1.64 -13.58
C ALA A 65 1.88 0.52 -13.48
N ARG A 66 1.49 -0.72 -13.81
CA ARG A 66 2.44 -1.85 -13.87
C ARG A 66 3.54 -1.65 -14.92
N ALA A 67 3.21 -1.09 -16.09
CA ALA A 67 4.20 -0.73 -17.09
C ALA A 67 5.19 0.33 -16.58
N SER A 68 4.71 1.33 -15.82
CA SER A 68 5.56 2.31 -15.14
C SER A 68 6.51 1.65 -14.14
N ILE A 69 5.99 0.78 -13.28
CA ILE A 69 6.81 0.05 -12.28
C ILE A 69 7.89 -0.78 -12.97
N ALA A 70 7.55 -1.52 -14.03
CA ALA A 70 8.52 -2.32 -14.78
C ALA A 70 9.59 -1.46 -15.50
N ALA A 71 9.21 -0.31 -16.05
CA ALA A 71 10.14 0.64 -16.66
C ALA A 71 11.10 1.24 -15.61
N TRP A 72 10.57 1.55 -14.43
CA TRP A 72 11.36 1.98 -13.27
C TRP A 72 12.37 0.91 -12.82
N GLN A 73 11.94 -0.35 -12.72
CA GLN A 73 12.81 -1.49 -12.40
C GLN A 73 13.93 -1.67 -13.43
N SER A 74 13.61 -1.50 -14.72
CA SER A 74 14.60 -1.59 -15.80
C SER A 74 15.63 -0.46 -15.72
N TYR A 75 15.21 0.74 -15.33
CA TYR A 75 16.09 1.90 -15.19
C TYR A 75 16.97 1.84 -13.93
N HIS A 76 16.45 1.31 -12.82
CA HIS A 76 17.17 1.18 -11.56
C HIS A 76 17.00 -0.24 -10.99
N PRO A 77 17.77 -1.23 -11.50
CA PRO A 77 17.65 -2.62 -11.09
C PRO A 77 17.94 -2.80 -9.60
N VAL A 78 17.09 -3.57 -8.92
CA VAL A 78 17.19 -3.89 -7.50
C VAL A 78 16.90 -5.38 -7.30
N GLU A 79 17.78 -6.09 -6.58
CA GLU A 79 17.72 -7.56 -6.46
C GLU A 79 16.53 -8.08 -5.63
N ASN A 80 16.05 -7.27 -4.68
CA ASN A 80 14.96 -7.65 -3.78
C ASN A 80 13.61 -7.05 -4.18
N LEU A 81 13.45 -6.68 -5.45
CA LEU A 81 12.21 -6.13 -6.00
C LEU A 81 11.64 -7.08 -7.06
N TYR A 82 10.46 -7.65 -6.80
CA TYR A 82 9.78 -8.52 -7.75
C TYR A 82 9.12 -7.73 -8.89
N PRO A 83 8.87 -8.37 -10.05
CA PRO A 83 8.05 -7.80 -11.11
C PRO A 83 6.64 -7.43 -10.61
N PRO A 84 6.03 -6.33 -11.11
CA PRO A 84 4.70 -5.92 -10.68
C PRO A 84 3.62 -6.89 -11.13
N ILE A 85 2.65 -7.16 -10.25
CA ILE A 85 1.53 -8.06 -10.54
C ILE A 85 0.19 -7.32 -10.63
N ALA A 86 -0.75 -7.92 -11.36
CA ALA A 86 -2.13 -7.43 -11.40
C ALA A 86 -2.86 -7.84 -10.11
N LEU A 87 -3.32 -6.86 -9.36
CA LEU A 87 -4.08 -7.07 -8.12
C LEU A 87 -5.08 -5.92 -7.95
N ASP A 88 -6.37 -6.25 -7.89
CA ASP A 88 -7.43 -5.32 -7.51
C ASP A 88 -7.92 -5.70 -6.11
N ALA A 89 -7.75 -4.79 -5.15
CA ALA A 89 -8.10 -5.02 -3.75
C ALA A 89 -9.58 -5.43 -3.57
N ARG A 90 -10.48 -5.02 -4.49
CA ARG A 90 -11.92 -5.30 -4.45
C ARG A 90 -12.26 -6.74 -4.83
N VAL A 91 -11.34 -7.47 -5.47
CA VAL A 91 -11.59 -8.85 -5.89
C VAL A 91 -11.51 -9.78 -4.67
N ALA A 92 -12.47 -10.71 -4.56
CA ALA A 92 -12.65 -11.57 -3.38
C ALA A 92 -11.45 -12.51 -3.08
N ARG A 93 -10.68 -12.86 -4.10
CA ARG A 93 -9.44 -13.66 -4.01
C ARG A 93 -8.41 -13.06 -4.95
N TRP A 94 -7.25 -12.68 -4.42
CA TRP A 94 -6.19 -12.07 -5.20
C TRP A 94 -5.44 -13.11 -6.01
N SER A 95 -4.80 -12.65 -7.08
CA SER A 95 -3.96 -13.49 -7.95
C SER A 95 -2.88 -14.23 -7.17
N ILE A 96 -2.37 -13.62 -6.10
CA ILE A 96 -1.33 -14.23 -5.25
C ILE A 96 -1.83 -15.38 -4.36
N GLU A 97 -3.15 -15.53 -4.21
CA GLU A 97 -3.77 -16.64 -3.49
C GLU A 97 -4.02 -17.85 -4.41
N GLN A 98 -3.65 -17.77 -5.69
CA GLN A 98 -3.85 -18.83 -6.68
C GLN A 98 -2.55 -19.62 -6.92
N PRO A 99 -2.63 -20.88 -7.38
CA PRO A 99 -1.46 -21.74 -7.56
C PRO A 99 -0.47 -21.22 -8.62
N GLU A 100 -0.97 -20.44 -9.58
CA GLU A 100 -0.22 -19.96 -10.74
C GLU A 100 0.39 -18.59 -10.45
N LEU A 101 1.45 -18.57 -9.65
CA LEU A 101 2.30 -17.40 -9.45
C LEU A 101 3.34 -17.28 -10.56
N PRO A 102 3.82 -16.06 -10.88
CA PRO A 102 5.03 -15.89 -11.69
C PRO A 102 6.18 -16.70 -11.10
N GLN A 103 6.91 -17.46 -11.91
CA GLN A 103 8.01 -18.34 -11.47
C GLN A 103 9.12 -17.63 -10.66
N SER A 104 9.20 -16.30 -10.74
CA SER A 104 10.16 -15.50 -9.97
C SER A 104 9.78 -15.32 -8.51
N ILE A 105 8.56 -15.65 -8.11
CA ILE A 105 8.03 -15.46 -6.76
C ILE A 105 7.90 -16.82 -6.08
N ASP A 106 8.61 -16.98 -4.96
CA ASP A 106 8.58 -18.18 -4.13
C ASP A 106 8.17 -17.77 -2.70
N PHE A 107 6.89 -17.94 -2.39
CA PHE A 107 6.36 -17.67 -1.05
C PHE A 107 6.60 -18.81 -0.06
N GLU A 108 7.07 -19.98 -0.50
CA GLU A 108 7.54 -21.02 0.43
C GLU A 108 8.88 -20.59 1.04
N GLN A 109 9.75 -19.99 0.24
CA GLN A 109 11.02 -19.43 0.69
C GLN A 109 10.86 -18.06 1.37
N ASP A 110 10.15 -17.12 0.73
CA ASP A 110 10.00 -15.74 1.17
C ASP A 110 8.50 -15.39 1.36
N PRO A 111 7.83 -15.90 2.42
CA PRO A 111 6.40 -15.71 2.62
C PRO A 111 6.03 -14.23 2.75
N ILE A 112 4.78 -13.87 2.42
CA ILE A 112 4.28 -12.52 2.66
C ILE A 112 4.13 -12.30 4.17
N GLN A 113 4.96 -11.41 4.72
CA GLN A 113 4.98 -11.07 6.14
C GLN A 113 4.34 -9.71 6.41
N ALA A 114 4.18 -8.88 5.37
CA ALA A 114 3.56 -7.58 5.49
C ALA A 114 2.81 -7.16 4.23
N ILE A 115 1.78 -6.34 4.41
CA ILE A 115 1.07 -5.63 3.35
C ILE A 115 1.21 -4.13 3.60
N VAL A 116 1.60 -3.39 2.57
CA VAL A 116 1.74 -1.93 2.59
C VAL A 116 0.74 -1.34 1.61
N ASN A 117 0.00 -0.32 2.05
CA ASN A 117 -0.89 0.45 1.19
C ASN A 117 -0.70 1.95 1.42
N ILE A 118 -0.29 2.67 0.38
CA ILE A 118 0.07 4.09 0.46
C ILE A 118 -0.88 4.87 -0.44
N ASN A 119 -1.67 5.76 0.16
CA ASN A 119 -2.61 6.67 -0.51
C ASN A 119 -3.75 6.04 -1.34
N MET A 120 -4.15 4.78 -1.11
CA MET A 120 -5.30 4.21 -1.82
C MET A 120 -6.65 4.51 -1.16
N ILE A 121 -6.73 4.37 0.16
CA ILE A 121 -8.01 4.25 0.89
C ILE A 121 -8.96 5.44 0.68
N HIS A 122 -8.41 6.60 0.35
CA HIS A 122 -9.16 7.82 0.05
C HIS A 122 -9.30 8.12 -1.46
N ILE A 123 -8.48 7.51 -2.34
CA ILE A 123 -8.55 7.59 -3.81
C ILE A 123 -9.16 6.29 -4.39
N ALA A 124 -10.05 5.67 -3.62
CA ALA A 124 -10.75 4.47 -4.02
C ALA A 124 -12.11 4.38 -3.31
N PRO A 125 -13.09 3.66 -3.88
CA PRO A 125 -14.33 3.35 -3.18
C PRO A 125 -14.07 2.62 -1.86
N TRP A 126 -14.98 2.76 -0.89
CA TRP A 126 -14.85 2.11 0.42
C TRP A 126 -14.67 0.58 0.31
N SER A 127 -15.28 -0.04 -0.71
CA SER A 127 -15.14 -1.47 -1.01
C SER A 127 -13.69 -1.91 -1.25
N ALA A 128 -12.80 -1.02 -1.72
CA ALA A 128 -11.38 -1.32 -1.86
C ALA A 128 -10.67 -1.41 -0.50
N CYS A 129 -11.06 -0.57 0.47
CA CYS A 129 -10.55 -0.68 1.84
C CYS A 129 -11.02 -1.99 2.48
N LEU A 130 -12.31 -2.31 2.40
CA LEU A 130 -12.84 -3.57 2.91
C LEU A 130 -12.16 -4.79 2.27
N GLY A 131 -11.96 -4.75 0.95
CA GLY A 131 -11.24 -5.80 0.22
C GLY A 131 -9.78 -5.95 0.63
N LEU A 132 -9.07 -4.83 0.86
CA LEU A 132 -7.70 -4.81 1.42
C LEU A 132 -7.64 -5.48 2.79
N LEU A 133 -8.55 -5.14 3.70
CA LEU A 133 -8.59 -5.71 5.06
C LEU A 133 -8.93 -7.20 5.03
N ALA A 134 -9.91 -7.60 4.23
CA ALA A 134 -10.27 -9.00 4.04
C ALA A 134 -9.13 -9.80 3.40
N GLY A 135 -8.37 -9.21 2.47
CA GLY A 135 -7.17 -9.81 1.89
C GLY A 135 -6.07 -9.98 2.93
N ALA A 136 -5.81 -8.95 3.72
CA ALA A 136 -4.81 -8.99 4.79
C ALA A 136 -5.07 -10.11 5.79
N LYS A 137 -6.32 -10.33 6.22
CA LYS A 137 -6.71 -11.47 7.06
C LYS A 137 -6.34 -12.83 6.49
N ARG A 138 -6.45 -12.99 5.16
CA ARG A 138 -6.24 -14.29 4.50
C ARG A 138 -4.76 -14.57 4.25
N ILE A 139 -3.98 -13.51 4.02
CA ILE A 139 -2.62 -13.61 3.51
C ILE A 139 -1.60 -13.45 4.63
N LEU A 140 -1.82 -12.53 5.57
CA LEU A 140 -0.88 -12.29 6.64
C LEU A 140 -0.90 -13.46 7.63
N PRO A 141 0.27 -14.03 7.99
CA PRO A 141 0.35 -14.98 9.09
C PRO A 141 0.15 -14.25 10.43
N THR A 142 -0.03 -15.02 11.51
CA THR A 142 -0.03 -14.45 12.87
C THR A 142 1.22 -13.61 13.12
N GLY A 143 1.03 -12.38 13.57
CA GLY A 143 2.09 -11.40 13.79
C GLY A 143 2.49 -10.60 12.54
N GLY A 144 1.93 -10.91 11.37
CA GLY A 144 2.13 -10.18 10.13
C GLY A 144 1.56 -8.76 10.19
N VAL A 145 2.13 -7.85 9.40
CA VAL A 145 1.86 -6.41 9.52
C VAL A 145 1.04 -5.88 8.36
N LEU A 146 -0.03 -5.16 8.66
CA LEU A 146 -0.70 -4.29 7.70
C LEU A 146 -0.35 -2.84 8.02
N TYR A 147 0.28 -2.18 7.06
CA TYR A 147 0.64 -0.76 7.13
C TYR A 147 -0.17 0.04 6.13
N LEU A 148 -0.85 1.07 6.62
CA LEU A 148 -1.63 2.01 5.81
C LEU A 148 -1.06 3.42 5.94
N TYR A 149 -1.05 4.19 4.86
CA TYR A 149 -0.64 5.59 4.87
C TYR A 149 -1.63 6.48 4.11
N GLY A 150 -1.98 7.62 4.70
CA GLY A 150 -2.78 8.65 4.04
C GLY A 150 -3.40 9.66 5.01
N PRO A 151 -4.21 10.61 4.52
CA PRO A 151 -5.04 11.48 5.34
C PRO A 151 -6.21 10.70 5.93
N TYR A 152 -6.57 11.06 7.17
CA TYR A 152 -7.75 10.54 7.87
C TYR A 152 -8.48 11.69 8.57
N LYS A 153 -9.79 11.51 8.73
CA LYS A 153 -10.61 12.23 9.72
C LYS A 153 -10.46 11.53 11.08
N GLN A 154 -10.62 12.28 12.15
CA GLN A 154 -10.62 11.74 13.52
C GLN A 154 -11.83 12.30 14.26
N GLY A 155 -12.63 11.41 14.86
CA GLY A 155 -13.91 11.80 15.45
C GLY A 155 -14.90 12.39 14.45
N GLY A 156 -14.82 12.00 13.17
CA GLY A 156 -15.63 12.55 12.08
C GLY A 156 -15.14 13.87 11.50
N GLU A 157 -14.15 14.51 12.13
CA GLU A 157 -13.67 15.85 11.75
C GLU A 157 -12.38 15.79 10.94
N HIS A 158 -12.22 16.74 10.02
CA HIS A 158 -10.95 16.94 9.33
C HIS A 158 -9.91 17.54 10.29
N THR A 159 -8.70 16.98 10.25
CA THR A 159 -7.58 17.42 11.11
C THR A 159 -6.90 18.69 10.61
N ALA A 160 -7.17 19.12 9.37
CA ALA A 160 -6.65 20.36 8.78
C ALA A 160 -7.55 20.87 7.64
N PRO A 161 -7.61 22.20 7.39
CA PRO A 161 -8.34 22.77 6.25
C PRO A 161 -7.90 22.21 4.89
N SER A 162 -6.60 21.90 4.74
CA SER A 162 -6.07 21.27 3.52
C SER A 162 -6.69 19.89 3.26
N ASN A 163 -6.95 19.11 4.31
CA ASN A 163 -7.57 17.79 4.19
C ASN A 163 -9.04 17.89 3.84
N ALA A 164 -9.75 18.92 4.33
CA ALA A 164 -11.14 19.17 3.94
C ALA A 164 -11.26 19.58 2.45
N ALA A 165 -10.40 20.50 2.00
CA ALA A 165 -10.33 20.88 0.59
C ALA A 165 -9.96 19.69 -0.31
N PHE A 166 -9.01 18.86 0.14
CA PHE A 166 -8.63 17.65 -0.57
C PHE A 166 -9.78 16.65 -0.65
N ASP A 167 -10.50 16.38 0.45
CA ASP A 167 -11.68 15.51 0.47
C ASP A 167 -12.75 15.96 -0.52
N HIS A 168 -13.07 17.25 -0.53
CA HIS A 168 -14.02 17.81 -1.49
C HIS A 168 -13.53 17.62 -2.95
N SER A 169 -12.25 17.85 -3.21
CA SER A 169 -11.67 17.65 -4.55
C SER A 169 -11.72 16.19 -5.03
N LEU A 170 -11.63 15.22 -4.11
CA LEU A 170 -11.75 13.80 -4.41
C LEU A 170 -13.20 13.44 -4.75
N GLN A 171 -14.15 13.89 -3.92
CA GLN A 171 -15.58 13.63 -4.11
C GLN A 171 -16.12 14.24 -5.42
N MET A 172 -15.57 15.38 -5.84
CA MET A 172 -15.89 16.01 -7.13
C MET A 172 -15.39 15.18 -8.33
N GLN A 173 -14.30 14.43 -8.18
CA GLN A 173 -13.80 13.53 -9.23
C GLN A 173 -14.55 12.20 -9.23
N ASN A 174 -14.81 11.66 -8.04
CA ASN A 174 -15.59 10.45 -7.86
C ASN A 174 -16.30 10.50 -6.49
N PRO A 175 -17.64 10.44 -6.43
CA PRO A 175 -18.38 10.56 -5.18
C PRO A 175 -18.14 9.40 -4.20
N GLU A 176 -17.58 8.27 -4.64
CA GLU A 176 -17.21 7.16 -3.77
C GLU A 176 -15.85 7.37 -3.09
N TRP A 177 -15.05 8.34 -3.54
CA TRP A 177 -13.75 8.70 -2.98
C TRP A 177 -13.90 9.69 -1.84
N GLY A 178 -12.87 9.77 -1.00
CA GLY A 178 -12.84 10.72 0.09
C GLY A 178 -12.01 10.27 1.29
N VAL A 179 -11.61 11.24 2.10
CA VAL A 179 -10.87 11.03 3.35
C VAL A 179 -11.77 10.27 4.33
N ARG A 180 -11.28 9.10 4.77
CA ARG A 180 -12.00 8.19 5.66
C ARG A 180 -11.83 8.59 7.13
N ASN A 181 -12.81 8.28 7.96
CA ASN A 181 -12.62 8.31 9.40
C ASN A 181 -11.69 7.17 9.81
N LEU A 182 -10.70 7.49 10.63
CA LEU A 182 -9.76 6.50 11.14
C LEU A 182 -10.50 5.41 11.92
N GLU A 183 -11.50 5.80 12.71
CA GLU A 183 -12.27 4.90 13.58
C GLU A 183 -13.04 3.85 12.76
N ASP A 184 -13.59 4.23 11.60
CA ASP A 184 -14.29 3.32 10.70
C ASP A 184 -13.33 2.28 10.09
N VAL A 185 -12.12 2.72 9.72
CA VAL A 185 -11.06 1.82 9.20
C VAL A 185 -10.56 0.87 10.28
N VAL A 186 -10.36 1.37 11.51
CA VAL A 186 -9.95 0.55 12.65
C VAL A 186 -11.01 -0.49 12.99
N ALA A 187 -12.28 -0.11 13.07
CA ALA A 187 -13.38 -1.03 13.34
C ALA A 187 -13.51 -2.11 12.26
N ALA A 188 -13.40 -1.73 10.98
CA ALA A 188 -13.42 -2.68 9.87
C ALA A 188 -12.23 -3.64 9.89
N ALA A 189 -11.04 -3.17 10.27
CA ALA A 189 -9.85 -4.02 10.37
C ALA A 189 -9.98 -5.03 11.52
N GLN A 190 -10.47 -4.58 12.68
CA GLN A 190 -10.73 -5.45 13.83
C GLN A 190 -11.76 -6.53 13.54
N ALA A 191 -12.79 -6.22 12.74
CA ALA A 191 -13.77 -7.22 12.30
C ALA A 191 -13.13 -8.34 11.45
N GLU A 192 -11.99 -8.07 10.81
CA GLU A 192 -11.19 -9.05 10.08
C GLU A 192 -10.07 -9.69 10.92
N GLY A 193 -10.05 -9.45 12.23
CA GLY A 193 -9.05 -10.02 13.14
C GLY A 193 -7.72 -9.25 13.18
N LEU A 194 -7.64 -8.09 12.53
CA LEU A 194 -6.44 -7.26 12.54
C LEU A 194 -6.47 -6.33 13.77
N SER A 195 -5.50 -6.52 14.66
CA SER A 195 -5.34 -5.72 15.87
C SER A 195 -4.73 -4.35 15.53
N PHE A 196 -5.43 -3.26 15.86
CA PHE A 196 -4.88 -1.91 15.76
C PHE A 196 -3.75 -1.73 16.78
N LEU A 197 -2.56 -1.37 16.31
CA LEU A 197 -1.39 -1.16 17.17
C LEU A 197 -1.23 0.31 17.55
N ARG A 198 -1.08 1.18 16.55
CA ARG A 198 -0.85 2.61 16.74
C ARG A 198 -0.98 3.40 15.45
N THR A 199 -1.10 4.72 15.59
CA THR A 199 -0.85 5.69 14.54
C THR A 199 0.46 6.44 14.76
N VAL A 200 1.11 6.86 13.67
CA VAL A 200 2.25 7.80 13.69
C VAL A 200 1.85 9.03 12.89
N THR A 201 2.02 10.23 13.47
CA THR A 201 1.78 11.49 12.75
C THR A 201 2.82 11.68 11.66
N MET A 202 2.38 12.01 10.46
CA MET A 202 3.23 12.17 9.29
C MET A 202 3.14 13.60 8.74
N PRO A 203 4.11 14.04 7.92
CA PRO A 203 4.03 15.32 7.23
C PRO A 203 2.73 15.48 6.43
N ALA A 204 2.34 16.74 6.22
CA ALA A 204 1.11 17.12 5.51
C ALA A 204 -0.20 16.60 6.14
N ASN A 205 -0.23 16.44 7.47
CA ASN A 205 -1.40 16.00 8.23
C ASN A 205 -1.90 14.60 7.82
N ASN A 206 -0.98 13.74 7.38
CA ASN A 206 -1.22 12.33 7.12
C ASN A 206 -0.91 11.50 8.36
N LEU A 207 -1.38 10.25 8.36
CA LEU A 207 -1.05 9.25 9.36
C LEU A 207 -0.47 8.01 8.70
N SER A 208 0.52 7.41 9.38
CA SER A 208 0.76 5.97 9.26
C SER A 208 -0.14 5.26 10.26
N VAL A 209 -0.85 4.22 9.83
CA VAL A 209 -1.75 3.41 10.65
C VAL A 209 -1.27 1.98 10.57
N ILE A 210 -0.99 1.38 11.72
CA ILE A 210 -0.34 0.06 11.79
C ILE A 210 -1.26 -0.92 12.49
N PHE A 211 -1.46 -2.06 11.84
CA PHE A 211 -2.20 -3.21 12.36
C PHE A 211 -1.32 -4.46 12.35
N GLN A 212 -1.72 -5.44 13.14
CA GLN A 212 -1.10 -6.76 13.18
C GLN A 212 -2.17 -7.87 13.10
N ALA A 213 -1.91 -8.90 12.30
CA ALA A 213 -2.75 -10.09 12.16
C ALA A 213 -2.56 -11.09 13.32
#